data_AF-A0AAF0ECA3-F1
#
_entry.id   AF-A0AAF0ECA3-F1
#
_cell.length_a   1.000
_cell.length_b   1.000
_cell.length_c   1.000
_cell.angle_alpha   90.00
_cell.angle_beta   90.00
_cell.angle_gamma   90.00
#
_symmetry.space_group_name_H-M   'P 1'
#
loop_
_entity.id
_entity.type
_entity.pdbx_description
1 polymer ?
#
loop_
_entity_poly.entity_id
_entity_poly.type
_entity_poly.pdbx_seq_one_letter_code
_entity_poly.pdbx_strand_id
1 'polypeptide(L)'
;MFRATQATFSKASRLPLNSKKANKDFYKGTGARNVLLRKRIALADRQGQQLFDAYGRPRTWNLRTHRLDESRMVSFVVPPGLADTKLKPYVYLGSESDGGTERPLPGQPGAPKMPSGGMNATYYSRLVDRMLLSKGHRG
;
A
#
# COMPACT_ATOMS: atom_id res chain seq x y z
N MET A 1 19.01 41.79 20.51
CA MET A 1 17.96 40.75 20.37
C MET A 1 18.63 39.40 20.28
N PHE A 2 18.43 38.52 21.27
CA PHE A 2 18.96 37.15 21.25
C PHE A 2 18.16 36.31 20.25
N ARG A 3 18.82 35.80 19.20
CA ARG A 3 18.22 34.84 18.26
C ARG A 3 18.03 33.52 19.02
N ALA A 4 16.81 33.01 19.08
CA ALA A 4 16.53 31.70 19.66
C ALA A 4 17.42 30.65 18.98
N THR A 5 18.20 29.93 19.78
CA THR A 5 19.10 28.86 19.35
C THR A 5 18.28 27.85 18.53
N GLN A 6 18.63 27.65 17.26
CA GLN A 6 18.00 26.60 16.47
C GLN A 6 18.16 25.26 17.21
N ALA A 7 17.07 24.50 17.35
CA ALA A 7 17.06 23.23 18.06
C ALA A 7 18.04 22.18 17.50
N THR A 8 18.65 22.45 16.35
CA THR A 8 19.76 21.69 15.75
C THR A 8 21.07 21.76 16.56
N PHE A 9 21.28 22.82 17.35
CA PHE A 9 22.47 23.00 18.20
C PHE A 9 22.24 22.61 19.68
N SER A 10 21.08 22.04 20.01
CA SER A 10 20.78 21.54 21.34
C SER A 10 21.43 20.17 21.56
N LYS A 11 22.28 20.04 22.60
CA LYS A 11 22.85 18.76 23.07
C LYS A 11 21.76 17.73 23.48
N ALA A 12 20.55 18.18 23.79
CA ALA A 12 19.45 17.31 24.19
C ALA A 12 18.72 16.76 22.94
N SER A 13 19.23 15.67 22.38
CA SER A 13 18.55 14.93 21.31
C SER A 13 17.39 14.12 21.90
N ARG A 14 16.19 14.70 21.95
CA ARG A 14 14.92 13.96 22.17
C ARG A 14 14.37 13.34 20.86
N LEU A 15 15.26 13.05 19.90
CA LEU A 15 14.88 12.46 18.62
C LEU A 15 14.50 10.99 18.80
N PRO A 16 13.52 10.48 18.04
CA PRO A 16 13.16 9.06 18.08
C PRO A 16 14.35 8.19 17.66
N LEU A 17 14.62 7.13 18.43
CA LEU A 17 15.65 6.16 18.11
C LEU A 17 15.36 5.49 16.76
N ASN A 18 16.39 5.25 15.96
CA ASN A 18 16.32 4.45 14.73
C ASN A 18 17.08 3.13 14.93
N SER A 19 16.95 2.20 13.97
CA SER A 19 17.59 0.88 14.02
C SER A 19 19.13 0.89 13.98
N LYS A 20 19.77 2.06 13.86
CA LYS A 20 21.23 2.23 13.77
C LYS A 20 21.85 2.92 14.98
N LYS A 21 21.05 3.49 15.88
CA LYS A 21 21.49 4.41 16.94
C LYS A 21 21.55 3.78 18.34
N ALA A 22 21.33 2.47 18.47
CA ALA A 22 21.23 1.80 19.77
C ALA A 22 22.11 0.53 19.84
N ASN A 23 22.17 -0.08 21.01
CA ASN A 23 23.03 -1.23 21.30
C ASN A 23 22.53 -2.53 20.63
N LYS A 24 23.33 -3.61 20.71
CA LYS A 24 23.07 -4.91 20.08
C LYS A 24 21.69 -5.50 20.35
N ASP A 25 21.13 -5.22 21.52
CA ASP A 25 19.84 -5.76 21.95
C ASP A 25 18.64 -4.93 21.49
N PHE A 26 18.88 -3.75 20.90
CA PHE A 26 17.82 -2.91 20.38
C PHE A 26 17.45 -3.30 18.95
N TYR A 27 16.23 -3.83 18.80
CA TYR A 27 15.63 -4.07 17.50
C TYR A 27 14.48 -3.10 17.24
N LYS A 28 14.52 -2.41 16.09
CA LYS A 28 13.42 -1.58 15.59
C LYS A 28 13.02 -2.01 14.18
N GLY A 29 11.73 -2.30 14.00
CA GLY A 29 11.16 -2.65 12.70
C GLY A 29 11.09 -1.47 11.73
N THR A 30 11.00 -1.78 10.43
CA THR A 30 10.94 -0.81 9.33
C THR A 30 9.57 -0.74 8.64
N GLY A 31 8.53 -1.33 9.25
CA GLY A 31 7.20 -1.48 8.64
C GLY A 31 7.08 -2.68 7.70
N ALA A 32 8.15 -3.46 7.50
CA ALA A 32 8.07 -4.75 6.83
C ALA A 32 7.13 -5.69 7.61
N ARG A 33 6.13 -6.25 6.92
CA ARG A 33 5.19 -7.20 7.53
C ARG A 33 5.88 -8.52 7.85
N ASN A 34 5.34 -9.23 8.84
CA ASN A 34 5.83 -10.53 9.23
C ASN A 34 5.36 -11.61 8.23
N VAL A 35 6.29 -12.08 7.40
CA VAL A 35 6.09 -13.16 6.42
C VAL A 35 6.52 -14.54 6.94
N LEU A 36 6.93 -14.65 8.20
CA LEU A 36 7.33 -15.93 8.80
C LEU A 36 6.13 -16.61 9.45
N LEU A 37 6.10 -17.94 9.34
CA LEU A 37 5.11 -18.80 9.99
C LEU A 37 5.38 -18.90 11.50
N ARG A 38 5.18 -17.80 12.23
CA ARG A 38 5.47 -17.76 13.67
C ARG A 38 4.48 -18.66 14.43
N LYS A 39 5.02 -19.64 15.16
CA LYS A 39 4.30 -20.24 16.28
C LYS A 39 4.29 -19.22 17.41
N ARG A 40 3.11 -18.77 17.87
CA ARG A 40 3.01 -18.00 19.11
C ARG A 40 3.53 -18.90 20.23
N ILE A 41 4.59 -18.48 20.89
CA ILE A 41 5.11 -19.17 22.08
C ILE A 41 4.76 -18.30 23.27
N ALA A 42 3.97 -18.85 24.19
CA ALA A 42 3.81 -18.26 25.50
C ALA A 42 5.19 -18.13 26.15
N LEU A 43 5.53 -16.94 26.63
CA LEU A 43 6.81 -16.66 27.30
C LEU A 43 6.77 -17.11 28.77
N ALA A 44 5.57 -17.12 29.34
CA ALA A 44 5.31 -17.52 30.70
C ALA A 44 4.10 -18.47 30.77
N ASP A 45 4.05 -19.26 31.83
CA ASP A 45 2.87 -20.06 32.17
C ASP A 45 1.71 -19.16 32.67
N ARG A 46 0.60 -19.79 33.07
CA ARG A 46 -0.59 -19.08 33.56
C ARG A 46 -0.33 -18.39 34.92
N GLN A 47 0.74 -18.77 35.61
CA GLN A 47 1.18 -18.29 36.91
C GLN A 47 2.29 -17.25 36.80
N GLY A 48 2.75 -16.93 35.58
CA GLY A 48 3.78 -15.93 35.31
C GLY A 48 5.22 -16.44 35.33
N GLN A 49 5.45 -17.75 35.46
CA GLN A 49 6.79 -18.33 35.46
C GLN A 49 7.35 -18.46 34.04
N GLN A 50 8.62 -18.11 33.86
CA GLN A 50 9.32 -18.18 32.57
C GLN A 50 9.30 -19.60 32.00
N LEU A 51 8.84 -19.75 30.76
CA LEU A 51 8.87 -21.04 30.06
C LEU A 51 10.24 -21.28 29.45
N PHE A 52 10.65 -22.55 29.42
CA PHE A 52 11.92 -23.02 28.84
C PHE A 52 11.66 -23.98 27.68
N ASP A 53 12.62 -24.10 26.77
CA ASP A 53 12.59 -25.09 25.69
C ASP A 53 13.05 -26.48 26.16
N ALA A 54 13.03 -27.47 25.26
CA ALA A 54 13.45 -28.84 25.56
C ALA A 54 14.95 -28.96 25.94
N TYR A 55 15.73 -27.88 25.75
CA TYR A 55 17.15 -27.80 26.05
C TYR A 55 17.44 -26.90 27.26
N GLY A 56 16.41 -26.51 28.02
CA GLY A 56 16.55 -25.68 29.21
C GLY A 56 16.89 -24.21 28.94
N ARG A 57 16.69 -23.71 27.71
CA ARG A 57 16.91 -22.30 27.36
C ARG A 57 15.59 -21.51 27.51
N PRO A 58 15.63 -20.26 28.00
CA PRO A 58 14.42 -19.45 28.11
C PRO A 58 13.70 -19.34 26.75
N ARG A 59 12.41 -19.66 26.71
CA ARG A 59 11.59 -19.45 25.52
C ARG A 59 11.49 -17.95 25.25
N THR A 60 12.03 -17.54 24.11
CA THR A 60 11.96 -16.17 23.62
C THR A 60 10.84 -16.01 22.60
N TRP A 61 10.37 -14.78 22.39
CA TRP A 61 9.22 -14.43 21.54
C TRP A 61 9.38 -14.85 20.07
N ASN A 62 10.60 -15.13 19.65
CA ASN A 62 10.96 -15.37 18.27
C ASN A 62 11.51 -16.79 18.11
N LEU A 63 10.65 -17.81 18.22
CA LEU A 63 11.01 -19.08 17.57
C LEU A 63 10.94 -18.83 16.08
N ARG A 64 12.11 -18.58 15.50
CA ARG A 64 12.25 -18.31 14.08
C ARG A 64 12.06 -19.63 13.35
N THR A 65 10.85 -19.86 12.87
CA THR A 65 10.62 -20.91 11.88
C THR A 65 11.37 -20.52 10.61
N HIS A 66 12.14 -21.43 10.03
CA HIS A 66 12.87 -21.21 8.78
C HIS A 66 11.94 -21.15 7.54
N ARG A 67 10.63 -21.34 7.73
CA ARG A 67 9.63 -21.37 6.65
C ARG A 67 8.90 -20.04 6.53
N LEU A 68 8.81 -19.58 5.29
CA LEU A 68 7.95 -18.47 4.88
C LEU A 68 6.49 -18.94 4.90
N ASP A 69 5.60 -18.04 5.29
CA ASP A 69 4.15 -18.19 5.16
C ASP A 69 3.72 -17.53 3.84
N GLU A 70 3.60 -18.34 2.79
CA GLU A 70 3.26 -17.87 1.44
C GLU A 70 1.92 -17.12 1.39
N SER A 71 0.96 -17.46 2.27
CA SER A 71 -0.32 -16.76 2.34
C SER A 71 -0.21 -15.32 2.84
N ARG A 72 0.93 -14.96 3.45
CA ARG A 72 1.22 -13.60 3.95
C ARG A 72 2.17 -12.83 3.04
N MET A 73 2.71 -13.47 2.01
CA MET A 73 3.59 -12.83 1.06
C MET A 73 2.78 -11.89 0.17
N VAL A 74 3.35 -10.72 -0.11
CA VAL A 74 2.72 -9.74 -1.01
C VAL A 74 3.14 -10.08 -2.43
N SER A 75 2.16 -10.30 -3.32
CA SER A 75 2.38 -10.48 -4.76
C SER A 75 1.90 -9.25 -5.52
N PHE A 76 2.71 -8.75 -6.46
CA PHE A 76 2.30 -7.73 -7.41
C PHE A 76 1.86 -8.42 -8.70
N VAL A 77 0.56 -8.42 -8.98
CA VAL A 77 0.00 -9.05 -10.18
C VAL A 77 0.17 -8.10 -11.36
N VAL A 78 0.92 -8.55 -12.38
CA VAL A 78 1.09 -7.81 -13.63
C VAL A 78 0.10 -8.34 -14.65
N PRO A 79 -0.80 -7.51 -15.21
CA PRO A 79 -1.75 -7.96 -16.21
C PRO A 79 -1.04 -8.39 -17.50
N PRO A 80 -1.52 -9.45 -18.18
CA PRO A 80 -0.93 -9.91 -19.43
C PRO A 80 -1.09 -8.85 -20.52
N GLY A 81 -0.08 -8.71 -21.39
CA GLY A 81 -0.07 -7.73 -22.48
C GLY A 81 0.16 -6.28 -22.06
N LEU A 82 0.46 -6.01 -20.78
CA LEU A 82 0.72 -4.64 -20.29
C LEU A 82 1.83 -3.93 -21.09
N ALA A 83 2.88 -4.67 -21.45
CA ALA A 83 4.01 -4.16 -22.22
C ALA A 83 3.62 -3.72 -23.64
N ASP A 84 2.65 -4.39 -24.24
CA ASP A 84 2.20 -4.15 -25.62
C ASP A 84 1.06 -3.11 -25.69
N THR A 85 0.63 -2.58 -24.55
CA THR A 85 -0.44 -1.59 -24.53
C THR A 85 0.00 -0.30 -25.23
N LYS A 86 -0.91 0.23 -26.06
CA LYS A 86 -0.78 1.57 -26.64
C LYS A 86 -0.97 2.67 -25.58
N LEU A 87 -1.51 2.32 -24.41
CA LEU A 87 -1.76 3.25 -23.32
C LEU A 87 -0.42 3.73 -22.72
N LYS A 88 -0.26 5.04 -22.66
CA LYS A 88 0.90 5.70 -22.04
C LYS A 88 0.41 6.50 -20.82
N PRO A 89 1.28 6.75 -19.82
CA PRO A 89 0.91 7.57 -18.66
C PRO A 89 0.61 9.03 -19.02
N TYR A 90 1.04 9.47 -20.21
CA TYR A 90 0.84 10.83 -20.71
C TYR A 90 0.01 10.83 -21.99
N VAL A 91 -0.69 11.94 -22.21
CA VAL A 91 -1.55 12.18 -23.38
C VAL A 91 -1.02 13.40 -24.13
N TYR A 92 -0.96 13.32 -25.45
CA TYR A 92 -0.55 14.44 -26.30
C TYR A 92 -1.75 15.34 -26.62
N LEU A 93 -1.65 16.62 -26.27
CA LEU A 93 -2.74 17.61 -26.42
C LEU A 93 -2.48 18.60 -27.57
N GLY A 94 -1.65 18.22 -28.56
CA GLY A 94 -1.32 19.06 -29.71
C GLY A 94 -2.36 18.99 -30.83
N SER A 95 -1.93 19.31 -32.05
CA SER A 95 -2.76 19.22 -33.25
C SER A 95 -3.23 17.79 -33.51
N GLU A 96 -4.48 17.62 -33.94
CA GLU A 96 -5.01 16.31 -34.35
C GLU A 96 -4.21 15.70 -35.52
N SER A 97 -3.63 16.55 -36.39
CA SER A 97 -2.77 16.13 -37.50
C SER A 97 -1.56 15.31 -37.04
N ASP A 98 -1.09 15.57 -35.82
CA ASP A 98 0.11 14.96 -35.24
C ASP A 98 -0.28 13.89 -34.19
N GLY A 99 -1.56 13.49 -34.18
CA GLY A 99 -2.11 12.52 -33.22
C GLY A 99 -2.48 13.12 -31.86
N GLY A 100 -2.64 14.45 -31.78
CA GLY A 100 -3.13 15.14 -30.60
C GLY A 100 -4.58 14.83 -30.32
N THR A 101 -4.94 14.80 -29.04
CA THR A 101 -6.33 14.65 -28.58
C THR A 101 -6.77 15.91 -27.87
N GLU A 102 -8.01 16.35 -28.10
CA GLU A 102 -8.59 17.44 -27.33
C GLU A 102 -8.61 17.12 -25.82
N ARG A 103 -8.51 18.17 -25.00
CA ARG A 103 -8.58 18.02 -23.54
C ARG A 103 -9.96 17.44 -23.18
N PRO A 104 -10.03 16.23 -22.58
CA PRO A 104 -11.31 15.63 -22.27
C PRO A 104 -12.05 16.48 -21.22
N LEU A 105 -13.35 16.62 -21.42
CA LEU A 105 -14.22 17.18 -20.38
C LEU A 105 -14.20 16.27 -19.14
N PRO A 106 -14.30 16.82 -17.92
CA PRO A 106 -14.37 16.02 -16.71
C PRO A 106 -15.53 15.00 -16.75
N GLY A 107 -15.20 13.72 -16.61
CA GLY A 107 -16.16 12.62 -16.62
C GLY A 107 -15.92 11.62 -17.76
N GLN A 108 -16.82 10.65 -17.90
CA GLN A 108 -16.76 9.71 -19.02
C GLN A 108 -17.14 10.42 -20.32
N PRO A 109 -16.40 10.24 -21.43
CA PRO A 109 -16.70 10.88 -22.71
C PRO A 109 -18.14 10.66 -23.15
N GLY A 110 -18.85 11.77 -23.38
CA GLY A 110 -20.26 11.81 -23.77
C GLY A 110 -21.25 11.36 -22.71
N ALA A 111 -20.84 10.97 -21.50
CA ALA A 111 -21.74 10.54 -20.42
C ALA A 111 -22.47 11.71 -19.75
N PRO A 112 -23.65 11.47 -19.14
CA PRO A 112 -24.28 12.47 -18.29
C PRO A 112 -23.31 12.86 -17.16
N LYS A 113 -23.27 14.17 -16.88
CA LYS A 113 -22.49 14.74 -15.78
C LYS A 113 -22.85 14.01 -14.48
N MET A 114 -21.83 13.60 -13.71
CA MET A 114 -22.04 12.93 -12.43
C MET A 114 -22.83 13.88 -11.49
N PRO A 115 -23.94 13.42 -10.90
CA PRO A 115 -24.72 14.24 -9.98
C PRO A 115 -23.93 14.52 -8.68
N SER A 116 -24.33 15.56 -7.95
CA SER A 116 -23.70 15.93 -6.66
C SER A 116 -23.74 14.82 -5.61
N GLY A 117 -24.68 13.86 -5.72
CA GLY A 117 -24.76 12.67 -4.88
C GLY A 117 -23.69 11.60 -5.16
N GLY A 118 -22.76 11.84 -6.09
CA GLY A 118 -21.63 10.96 -6.39
C GLY A 118 -21.98 9.70 -7.19
N MET A 119 -21.07 8.72 -7.13
CA MET A 119 -21.20 7.43 -7.83
C MET A 119 -22.20 6.51 -7.13
N ASN A 120 -23.50 6.75 -7.34
CA ASN A 120 -24.57 5.92 -6.80
C ASN A 120 -25.07 4.86 -7.80
N ALA A 121 -25.82 3.87 -7.29
CA ALA A 121 -26.38 2.80 -8.12
C ALA A 121 -27.18 3.35 -9.31
N THR A 122 -28.00 4.38 -9.08
CA THR A 122 -28.82 5.04 -10.11
C THR A 122 -27.97 5.63 -11.24
N TYR A 123 -26.81 6.21 -10.92
CA TYR A 123 -25.87 6.74 -11.92
C TYR A 123 -25.27 5.62 -12.77
N TYR A 124 -24.86 4.51 -12.14
CA TYR A 124 -24.34 3.34 -12.86
C TYR A 124 -25.40 2.66 -13.72
N SER A 125 -26.64 2.50 -13.24
CA SER A 125 -27.73 1.93 -14.04
C SER A 125 -27.94 2.73 -15.32
N ARG A 126 -27.98 4.06 -15.24
CA ARG A 126 -28.12 4.93 -16.43
C ARG A 126 -26.95 4.80 -17.40
N LEU A 127 -25.72 4.65 -16.91
CA LEU A 127 -24.54 4.42 -17.75
C LEU A 127 -24.61 3.07 -18.48
N VAL A 128 -25.02 2.02 -17.78
CA VAL A 128 -25.16 0.67 -18.32
C VAL A 128 -26.26 0.61 -19.36
N ASP A 129 -27.46 1.13 -19.05
CA ASP A 129 -28.59 1.18 -19.98
C ASP A 129 -28.19 1.89 -21.28
N ARG A 130 -27.48 3.01 -21.16
CA ARG A 130 -26.96 3.73 -22.32
C ARG A 130 -25.95 2.90 -23.12
N MET A 131 -25.00 2.23 -22.47
CA MET A 131 -24.03 1.39 -23.17
C MET A 131 -24.72 0.27 -23.94
N LEU A 132 -25.72 -0.38 -23.34
CA LEU A 132 -26.53 -1.43 -23.97
C LEU A 132 -27.32 -0.90 -25.17
N LEU A 133 -27.98 0.25 -25.03
CA LEU A 133 -28.71 0.90 -26.12
C LEU A 133 -27.79 1.34 -27.27
N SER A 134 -26.56 1.78 -26.98
CA SER A 134 -25.60 2.21 -27.99
C SER A 134 -25.02 1.08 -28.85
N LYS A 135 -25.07 -0.16 -28.36
CA LYS A 135 -24.59 -1.34 -29.10
C LYS A 135 -25.61 -1.84 -30.14
N GLY A 136 -26.91 -1.63 -29.92
CA GLY A 136 -27.96 -2.05 -30.85
C GLY A 136 -28.07 -1.25 -32.15
N HIS A 137 -27.38 -0.11 -32.26
CA HIS A 137 -27.38 0.78 -33.43
C HIS A 137 -26.13 0.66 -34.31
N ARG A 138 -25.23 -0.30 -34.04
CA ARG A 138 -24.05 -0.60 -34.88
C ARG A 138 -24.21 -1.94 -35.61
N GLY A 139 -25.38 -2.15 -36.20
CA GLY A 139 -25.67 -3.24 -37.14
C GLY A 139 -25.73 -2.68 -38.56
#